data_AF-A0A538KLY2-F1
#
_entry.id   AF-A0A538KLY2-F1
#
_cell.length_a   1.000
_cell.length_b   1.000
_cell.length_c   1.000
_cell.angle_alpha   90.00
_cell.angle_beta   90.00
_cell.angle_gamma   90.00
#
_symmetry.space_group_name_H-M   'P 1'
#
loop_
_entity.id
_entity.type
_entity.pdbx_description
1 polymer ?
#
loop_
_entity_poly.entity_id
_entity_poly.type
_entity_poly.pdbx_seq_one_letter_code
_entity_poly.pdbx_strand_id
1 'polypeptide(L)'
;MTARAAIRGVVRAERRGVALRDAIARRARELGLMGWVRTDDDGSARLHAEGPEQQLAELVAFLRAGLPRAPVASVEVEPAAVEGHEQFAIRGVSAGEFVVQEHAATAHHFDLRLEVDGVMRSWAVPKGPSLDPAVKRLAVEVPDHAKSHNSFEGPLEGGAVIVWDRGTYEQGGRVPWPEALARGHAVFVLHGEKLRGGFALQRTRPGAKAQWLLVKRRDAEARPGSDIVGERPGSVLSARTLDEIR
;
A
#
# COMPACT_ATOMS: atom_id res chain seq x y z
N MET A 1 -0.60 -30.15 6.74
CA MET A 1 -0.80 -28.69 6.82
C MET A 1 -0.73 -28.29 8.28
N THR A 2 0.28 -27.52 8.68
CA THR A 2 0.37 -26.99 10.05
C THR A 2 -0.77 -25.98 10.25
N ALA A 3 -1.50 -26.09 11.36
CA ALA A 3 -2.55 -25.13 11.70
C ALA A 3 -1.96 -23.72 11.75
N ARG A 4 -2.59 -22.78 11.05
CA ARG A 4 -2.22 -21.36 11.09
C ARG A 4 -3.03 -20.67 12.18
N ALA A 5 -2.34 -20.00 13.08
CA ALA A 5 -2.92 -19.09 14.07
C ALA A 5 -2.48 -17.65 13.77
N ALA A 6 -3.07 -16.70 14.48
CA ALA A 6 -2.63 -15.31 14.46
C ALA A 6 -2.62 -14.71 15.87
N ILE A 7 -1.75 -13.72 16.07
CA ILE A 7 -1.68 -12.92 17.28
C ILE A 7 -1.67 -11.43 16.93
N ARG A 8 -2.22 -10.61 17.81
CA ARG A 8 -1.96 -9.17 17.87
C ARG A 8 -1.14 -8.86 19.10
N GLY A 9 -0.28 -7.86 19.02
CA GLY A 9 0.48 -7.44 20.17
C GLY A 9 0.88 -5.97 20.16
N VAL A 10 1.13 -5.45 21.35
CA VAL A 10 1.67 -4.11 21.60
C VAL A 10 2.92 -4.26 22.44
N VAL A 11 4.00 -3.65 21.96
CA VAL A 11 5.33 -3.72 22.58
C VAL A 11 5.79 -2.31 22.91
N ARG A 12 6.06 -2.04 24.18
CA ARG A 12 6.57 -0.73 24.63
C ARG A 12 8.04 -0.86 25.03
N ALA A 13 8.90 -0.03 24.45
CA ALA A 13 10.31 0.04 24.85
C ALA A 13 10.47 0.97 26.06
N GLU A 14 11.47 0.70 26.92
CA GLU A 14 11.81 1.57 28.05
C GLU A 14 12.36 2.94 27.61
N ARG A 15 12.99 3.00 26.42
CA ARG A 15 13.57 4.22 25.85
C ARG A 15 13.00 4.49 24.47
N ARG A 16 12.63 5.74 24.22
CA ARG A 16 12.20 6.23 22.89
C ARG A 16 13.38 6.24 21.90
N GLY A 17 13.08 6.04 20.62
CA GLY A 17 14.06 6.11 19.53
C GLY A 17 14.76 4.80 19.17
N VAL A 18 14.39 3.68 19.79
CA VAL A 18 14.93 2.39 19.39
C VAL A 18 14.18 1.82 18.19
N ALA A 19 14.89 1.23 17.24
CA ALA A 19 14.36 0.58 16.04
C ALA A 19 13.63 -0.75 16.34
N LEU A 20 12.66 -0.72 17.27
CA LEU A 20 11.89 -1.86 17.74
C LEU A 20 11.14 -2.53 16.58
N ARG A 21 10.42 -1.73 15.79
CA ARG A 21 9.68 -2.16 14.60
C ARG A 21 10.56 -2.93 13.61
N ASP A 22 11.75 -2.44 13.31
CA ASP A 22 12.66 -3.07 12.34
C ASP A 22 13.22 -4.39 12.87
N ALA A 23 13.52 -4.46 14.18
CA ALA A 23 13.94 -5.69 14.83
C ALA A 23 12.83 -6.75 14.86
N ILE A 24 11.59 -6.34 15.15
CA ILE A 24 10.41 -7.22 15.10
C ILE A 24 10.19 -7.74 13.69
N ALA A 25 10.19 -6.85 12.69
CA ALA A 25 9.99 -7.23 11.30
C ALA A 25 11.07 -8.21 10.82
N ARG A 26 12.34 -7.97 11.16
CA ARG A 26 13.44 -8.88 10.82
C ARG A 26 13.23 -10.26 11.45
N ARG A 27 12.94 -10.32 12.75
CA ARG A 27 12.75 -11.60 13.45
C ARG A 27 11.54 -12.36 12.92
N ALA A 28 10.43 -11.68 12.68
CA ALA A 28 9.23 -12.31 12.13
C ALA A 28 9.49 -12.90 10.72
N ARG A 29 10.27 -12.21 9.88
CA ARG A 29 10.70 -12.72 8.56
C ARG A 29 11.61 -13.93 8.67
N GLU A 30 12.58 -13.92 9.59
CA GLU A 30 13.46 -15.09 9.87
C GLU A 30 12.63 -16.32 10.28
N LEU A 31 11.56 -16.11 11.04
CA LEU A 31 10.64 -17.15 11.47
C LEU A 31 9.62 -17.56 10.38
N GLY A 32 9.62 -16.91 9.22
CA GLY A 32 8.66 -17.18 8.15
C GLY A 32 7.22 -16.80 8.49
N LEU A 33 7.02 -15.88 9.44
CA LEU A 33 5.71 -15.37 9.83
C LEU A 33 5.21 -14.33 8.82
N MET A 34 3.89 -14.24 8.67
CA MET A 34 3.20 -13.21 7.89
C MET A 34 2.55 -12.20 8.84
N GLY A 35 2.16 -11.02 8.36
CA GLY A 35 1.54 -9.99 9.17
C GLY A 35 2.16 -8.61 8.98
N TRP A 36 2.20 -7.83 10.04
CA TRP A 36 2.75 -6.48 10.01
C TRP A 36 3.20 -5.99 11.38
N VAL A 37 4.05 -4.96 11.39
CA VAL A 37 4.37 -4.17 12.57
C VAL A 37 4.40 -2.69 12.21
N ARG A 38 3.85 -1.82 13.07
CA ARG A 38 3.89 -0.37 12.94
C ARG A 38 4.28 0.28 14.25
N THR A 39 4.71 1.53 14.19
CA THR A 39 4.90 2.37 15.38
C THR A 39 3.64 3.20 15.58
N ASP A 40 3.09 3.19 16.79
CA ASP A 40 2.00 4.06 17.23
C ASP A 40 2.57 5.42 17.66
N ASP A 41 1.72 6.46 17.76
CA ASP A 41 2.15 7.83 18.09
C ASP A 41 2.81 7.94 19.47
N ASP A 42 2.48 7.04 20.40
CA ASP A 42 3.09 6.96 21.73
C ASP A 42 4.52 6.34 21.70
N GLY A 43 4.96 5.88 20.54
CA GLY A 43 6.24 5.21 20.31
C GLY A 43 6.21 3.69 20.53
N SER A 44 5.06 3.12 20.88
CA SER A 44 4.90 1.67 20.99
C SER A 44 4.89 1.00 19.62
N ALA A 45 5.32 -0.26 19.55
CA ALA A 45 5.21 -1.06 18.34
C ALA A 45 3.98 -1.96 18.43
N ARG A 46 3.02 -1.75 17.53
CA ARG A 46 1.86 -2.63 17.36
C ARG A 46 2.11 -3.61 16.23
N LEU A 47 1.81 -4.89 16.45
CA LEU A 47 1.98 -5.93 15.44
C LEU A 47 0.75 -6.84 15.30
N HIS A 48 0.70 -7.47 14.14
CA HIS A 48 -0.12 -8.65 13.84
C HIS A 48 0.81 -9.69 13.24
N ALA A 49 0.76 -10.93 13.70
CA ALA A 49 1.58 -12.02 13.18
C ALA A 49 0.75 -13.27 12.93
N GLU A 50 0.97 -13.93 11.80
CA GLU A 50 0.28 -15.14 11.37
C GLU A 50 1.29 -16.22 10.98
N GLY A 51 1.03 -17.45 11.38
CA GLY A 51 1.89 -18.57 11.07
C GLY A 51 1.58 -19.77 11.95
N PRO A 52 2.43 -20.80 11.92
CA PRO A 52 2.27 -21.91 12.84
C PRO A 52 2.57 -21.47 14.28
N GLU A 53 1.85 -22.04 15.24
CA GLU A 53 1.85 -21.61 16.64
C GLU A 53 3.25 -21.61 17.28
N GLN A 54 4.10 -22.55 16.89
CA GLN A 54 5.49 -22.63 17.39
C GLN A 54 6.30 -21.38 17.00
N GLN A 55 6.22 -20.94 15.73
CA GLN A 55 6.91 -19.73 15.28
C GLN A 55 6.33 -18.47 15.93
N LEU A 56 5.01 -18.43 16.17
CA LEU A 56 4.39 -17.32 16.92
C LEU A 56 4.90 -17.27 18.36
N ALA A 57 5.00 -18.41 19.04
CA ALA A 57 5.57 -18.51 20.39
C ALA A 57 7.04 -18.06 20.43
N GLU A 58 7.84 -18.42 19.42
CA GLU A 58 9.22 -17.94 19.29
C GLU A 58 9.32 -16.42 19.09
N LEU A 59 8.40 -15.83 18.31
CA LEU A 59 8.34 -14.37 18.17
C LEU A 59 7.99 -13.72 19.52
N VAL A 60 7.00 -14.23 20.24
CA VAL A 60 6.61 -13.69 21.57
C VAL A 60 7.75 -13.83 22.59
N ALA A 61 8.47 -14.95 22.59
CA ALA A 61 9.62 -15.14 23.45
C ALA A 61 10.72 -14.10 23.15
N PHE A 62 11.00 -13.85 21.87
CA PHE A 62 11.92 -12.80 21.44
C PHE A 62 11.48 -11.40 21.91
N LEU A 63 10.19 -11.07 21.80
CA LEU A 63 9.66 -9.77 22.27
C LEU A 63 9.87 -9.60 23.79
N ARG A 64 9.63 -10.66 24.57
CA ARG A 64 9.74 -10.64 26.04
C ARG A 64 11.18 -10.65 26.54
N ALA A 65 12.11 -11.28 25.83
CA ALA A 65 13.52 -11.27 26.18
C ALA A 65 14.14 -9.86 26.08
N GLY A 66 13.51 -8.97 25.32
CA GLY A 66 14.01 -7.63 25.05
C GLY A 66 15.14 -7.62 24.03
N LEU A 67 15.40 -6.46 23.43
CA LEU A 67 16.50 -6.25 22.50
C LEU A 67 17.71 -5.67 23.25
N PRO A 68 18.95 -6.06 22.94
CA PRO A 68 20.14 -5.51 23.61
C PRO A 68 20.23 -3.97 23.58
N ARG A 69 19.65 -3.33 22.55
CA ARG A 69 19.56 -1.86 22.42
C ARG A 69 18.16 -1.30 22.69
N ALA A 70 17.15 -2.15 22.90
CA ALA A 70 15.77 -1.81 23.24
C ALA A 70 15.28 -2.72 24.38
N PRO A 71 15.59 -2.40 25.64
CA PRO A 71 14.90 -3.06 26.74
C PRO A 71 13.39 -2.80 26.58
N VAL A 72 12.59 -3.85 26.71
CA VAL A 72 11.15 -3.80 26.51
C VAL A 72 10.49 -3.67 27.87
N ALA A 73 9.72 -2.59 28.05
CA ALA A 73 8.98 -2.30 29.28
C ALA A 73 7.74 -3.19 29.41
N SER A 74 7.01 -3.40 28.31
CA SER A 74 5.82 -4.26 28.31
C SER A 74 5.61 -4.95 26.97
N VAL A 75 5.07 -6.17 27.03
CA VAL A 75 4.63 -6.96 25.87
C VAL A 75 3.22 -7.48 26.18
N GLU A 76 2.24 -6.94 25.48
CA GLU A 76 0.85 -7.40 25.52
C GLU A 76 0.58 -8.16 24.22
N VAL A 77 0.08 -9.39 24.31
CA VAL A 77 -0.21 -10.24 23.14
C VAL A 77 -1.53 -10.95 23.37
N GLU A 78 -2.37 -10.97 22.34
CA GLU A 78 -3.67 -11.63 22.33
C GLU A 78 -3.85 -12.46 21.04
N PRO A 79 -4.63 -13.55 21.08
CA PRO A 79 -5.04 -14.27 19.87
C PRO A 79 -5.81 -13.36 18.91
N ALA A 80 -5.64 -13.58 17.61
CA ALA A 80 -6.33 -12.82 16.57
C ALA A 80 -6.84 -13.73 15.46
N ALA A 81 -7.74 -13.20 14.63
CA ALA A 81 -8.16 -13.87 13.40
C ALA A 81 -7.05 -13.85 12.35
N VAL A 82 -6.93 -14.94 11.58
CA VAL A 82 -6.05 -14.96 10.40
C VAL A 82 -6.67 -14.09 9.30
N GLU A 83 -5.96 -13.04 8.89
CA GLU A 83 -6.32 -12.08 7.86
C GLU A 83 -5.74 -12.45 6.48
N GLY A 84 -4.80 -13.40 6.42
CA GLY A 84 -4.27 -13.92 5.17
C GLY A 84 -3.16 -13.04 4.59
N HIS A 85 -2.29 -12.51 5.44
CA HIS A 85 -1.14 -11.72 4.99
C HIS A 85 -0.17 -12.59 4.18
N GLU A 86 0.41 -12.01 3.14
CA GLU A 86 1.33 -12.71 2.21
C GLU A 86 2.81 -12.43 2.50
N GLN A 87 3.09 -11.60 3.51
CA GLN A 87 4.41 -11.23 4.02
C GLN A 87 4.32 -10.72 5.46
N PHE A 88 5.47 -10.46 6.10
CA PHE A 88 5.57 -9.57 7.26
C PHE A 88 6.02 -8.15 6.86
N ALA A 89 5.08 -7.20 6.87
CA ALA A 89 5.30 -5.82 6.43
C ALA A 89 5.65 -4.88 7.59
N ILE A 90 6.40 -3.82 7.29
CA ILE A 90 6.45 -2.65 8.16
C ILE A 90 5.36 -1.70 7.67
N ARG A 91 4.43 -1.32 8.56
CA ARG A 91 3.37 -0.34 8.29
C ARG A 91 3.64 0.98 8.99
N GLY A 92 2.97 2.04 8.57
CA GLY A 92 3.14 3.40 9.08
C GLY A 92 4.41 4.09 8.58
N VAL A 93 5.06 3.57 7.54
CA VAL A 93 6.22 4.19 6.90
C VAL A 93 5.88 4.46 5.45
N SER A 94 5.79 5.74 5.10
CA SER A 94 5.62 6.14 3.72
C SER A 94 6.80 5.64 2.89
N ALA A 95 6.47 4.96 1.79
CA ALA A 95 7.41 4.56 0.75
C ALA A 95 7.56 5.62 -0.35
N GLY A 96 6.72 6.65 -0.34
CA GLY A 96 6.71 7.72 -1.32
C GLY A 96 5.32 8.32 -1.50
N GLU A 97 5.23 9.24 -2.45
CA GLU A 97 3.96 9.84 -2.87
C GLU A 97 3.24 9.00 -3.92
N PHE A 98 1.92 9.15 -3.97
CA PHE A 98 1.12 8.73 -5.11
C PHE A 98 0.20 9.85 -5.58
N VAL A 99 -0.16 9.78 -6.85
CA VAL A 99 -1.18 10.62 -7.45
C VAL A 99 -2.01 9.80 -8.42
N VAL A 100 -3.29 10.12 -8.51
CA VAL A 100 -4.18 9.68 -9.57
C VAL A 100 -4.67 10.91 -10.31
N GLN A 101 -4.29 11.05 -11.58
CA GLN A 101 -4.80 12.11 -12.43
C GLN A 101 -5.90 11.56 -13.33
N GLU A 102 -7.05 12.23 -13.37
CA GLU A 102 -8.08 11.93 -14.37
C GLU A 102 -7.82 12.77 -15.60
N HIS A 103 -7.78 12.11 -16.75
CA HIS A 103 -7.23 12.65 -17.97
C HIS A 103 -8.21 12.47 -19.12
N ALA A 104 -8.63 13.59 -19.70
CA ALA A 104 -9.37 13.64 -20.94
C ALA A 104 -8.42 14.11 -22.05
N ALA A 105 -7.84 13.15 -22.76
CA ALA A 105 -7.13 13.41 -24.01
C ALA A 105 -7.90 12.74 -25.16
N THR A 106 -7.21 11.97 -26.02
CA THR A 106 -7.86 11.17 -27.09
C THR A 106 -8.84 10.12 -26.55
N ALA A 107 -8.59 9.63 -25.33
CA ALA A 107 -9.50 8.78 -24.58
C ALA A 107 -9.48 9.18 -23.10
N HIS A 108 -10.64 9.05 -22.45
CA HIS A 108 -10.77 9.23 -21.00
C HIS A 108 -10.08 8.07 -20.27
N HIS A 109 -9.20 8.40 -19.32
CA HIS A 109 -8.50 7.44 -18.47
C HIS A 109 -8.00 8.10 -17.18
N PHE A 110 -7.46 7.27 -16.29
CA PHE A 110 -6.85 7.71 -15.04
C PHE A 110 -5.38 7.29 -15.01
N ASP A 111 -4.47 8.23 -14.84
CA ASP A 111 -3.05 7.94 -14.64
C ASP A 111 -2.77 7.71 -13.15
N LEU A 112 -2.58 6.44 -12.76
CA LEU A 112 -2.07 6.07 -11.44
C LEU A 112 -0.55 6.19 -11.45
N ARG A 113 0.01 6.95 -10.51
CA ARG A 113 1.44 7.12 -10.38
C ARG A 113 1.91 6.86 -8.96
N LEU A 114 3.00 6.11 -8.82
CA LEU A 114 3.65 5.78 -7.55
C LEU A 114 5.11 6.22 -7.62
N GLU A 115 5.57 6.95 -6.61
CA GLU A 115 6.98 7.32 -6.50
C GLU A 115 7.84 6.09 -6.20
N VAL A 116 8.83 5.80 -7.04
CA VAL A 116 9.80 4.71 -6.84
C VAL A 116 11.16 5.21 -7.29
N ASP A 117 12.18 5.10 -6.44
CA ASP A 117 13.55 5.52 -6.74
C ASP A 117 13.64 6.94 -7.33
N GLY A 118 12.81 7.87 -6.82
CA GLY A 118 12.82 9.28 -7.20
C GLY A 118 12.01 9.65 -8.45
N VAL A 119 11.42 8.67 -9.16
CA VAL A 119 10.58 8.91 -10.34
C VAL A 119 9.14 8.42 -10.12
N MET A 120 8.18 8.94 -10.89
CA MET A 120 6.78 8.51 -10.83
C MET A 120 6.54 7.37 -11.82
N ARG A 121 6.60 6.13 -11.32
CA ARG A 121 6.16 4.95 -12.08
C ARG A 121 4.69 5.08 -12.38
N SER A 122 4.31 4.97 -13.65
CA SER A 122 3.01 5.43 -14.14
C SER A 122 2.25 4.36 -14.91
N TRP A 123 0.94 4.29 -14.67
CA TRP A 123 0.02 3.42 -15.39
C TRP A 123 -1.25 4.16 -15.80
N ALA A 124 -1.61 4.07 -17.07
CA ALA A 124 -2.92 4.49 -17.56
C ALA A 124 -3.98 3.42 -17.24
N VAL A 125 -5.04 3.80 -16.56
CA VAL A 125 -6.15 2.96 -16.10
C VAL A 125 -7.44 3.44 -16.78
N PRO A 126 -7.83 2.85 -17.94
CA PRO A 126 -8.89 3.42 -18.78
C PRO A 126 -10.24 3.59 -18.10
N LYS A 127 -10.59 2.68 -17.19
CA LYS A 127 -11.85 2.74 -16.44
C LYS A 127 -11.67 3.25 -15.00
N GLY A 128 -10.50 3.80 -14.66
CA GLY A 128 -10.16 4.21 -13.32
C GLY A 128 -10.03 3.08 -12.29
N PRO A 129 -9.63 3.40 -11.06
CA PRO A 129 -9.49 2.45 -9.95
C PRO A 129 -10.86 1.89 -9.50
N SER A 130 -10.84 0.83 -8.71
CA SER A 130 -12.03 0.25 -8.06
C SER A 130 -11.77 0.07 -6.57
N LEU A 131 -12.80 0.25 -5.74
CA LEU A 131 -12.78 -0.20 -4.34
C LEU A 131 -13.41 -1.59 -4.16
N ASP A 132 -13.95 -2.19 -5.22
CA ASP A 132 -14.45 -3.57 -5.22
C ASP A 132 -13.30 -4.58 -5.49
N PRO A 133 -12.98 -5.48 -4.54
CA PRO A 133 -11.97 -6.52 -4.71
C PRO A 133 -12.26 -7.55 -5.80
N ALA A 134 -13.52 -7.68 -6.25
CA ALA A 134 -13.91 -8.57 -7.34
C ALA A 134 -13.59 -7.98 -8.73
N VAL A 135 -13.38 -6.67 -8.81
CA VAL A 135 -13.15 -5.95 -10.08
C VAL A 135 -11.66 -5.82 -10.36
N LYS A 136 -11.22 -6.34 -11.50
CA LYS A 136 -9.84 -6.20 -12.00
C LYS A 136 -9.78 -5.09 -13.04
N ARG A 137 -9.04 -4.02 -12.77
CA ARG A 137 -8.88 -2.88 -13.70
C ARG A 137 -7.63 -3.07 -14.54
N LEU A 138 -7.74 -2.93 -15.86
CA LEU A 138 -6.57 -2.87 -16.74
C LEU A 138 -5.76 -1.62 -16.40
N ALA A 139 -4.46 -1.79 -16.22
CA ALA A 139 -3.47 -0.74 -16.01
C ALA A 139 -2.35 -0.93 -17.04
N VAL A 140 -2.16 0.02 -17.94
CA VAL A 140 -1.14 -0.04 -19.00
C VAL A 140 0.04 0.80 -18.56
N GLU A 141 1.22 0.20 -18.48
CA GLU A 141 2.45 0.91 -18.11
C GLU A 141 2.79 1.97 -19.17
N VAL A 142 3.09 3.18 -18.71
CA VAL A 142 3.46 4.33 -19.54
C VAL A 142 4.79 4.92 -19.03
N PRO A 143 5.48 5.77 -19.83
CA PRO A 143 6.76 6.34 -19.41
C PRO A 143 6.70 7.01 -18.03
N ASP A 144 7.82 6.97 -17.30
CA ASP A 144 7.95 7.60 -16.00
C ASP A 144 7.74 9.12 -16.09
N HIS A 145 7.21 9.71 -15.02
CA HIS A 145 7.01 11.16 -14.94
C HIS A 145 7.84 11.79 -13.82
N ALA A 146 8.18 13.06 -13.98
CA ALA A 146 8.77 13.85 -12.90
C ALA A 146 7.71 14.22 -11.86
N LYS A 147 8.07 14.23 -10.58
CA LYS A 147 7.17 14.59 -9.47
C LYS A 147 6.52 15.97 -9.61
N SER A 148 7.16 16.90 -10.31
CA SER A 148 6.62 18.24 -10.58
C SER A 148 5.27 18.20 -11.31
N HIS A 149 4.93 17.11 -11.99
CA HIS A 149 3.63 16.93 -12.65
C HIS A 149 2.50 16.54 -11.68
N ASN A 150 2.80 16.12 -10.45
CA ASN A 150 1.81 15.55 -9.52
C ASN A 150 0.72 16.56 -9.10
N SER A 151 0.99 17.86 -9.18
CA SER A 151 0.05 18.92 -8.79
C SER A 151 -0.56 19.66 -9.99
N PHE A 152 -0.29 19.20 -11.22
CA PHE A 152 -0.80 19.89 -12.40
C PHE A 152 -2.29 19.56 -12.62
N GLU A 153 -3.09 20.62 -12.75
CA GLU A 153 -4.48 20.60 -13.21
C GLU A 153 -4.66 21.70 -14.25
N GLY A 154 -5.42 21.43 -15.31
CA GLY A 154 -5.71 22.43 -16.33
C GLY A 154 -6.17 21.88 -17.66
N PRO A 155 -6.50 22.78 -18.59
CA PRO A 155 -6.82 22.41 -19.97
C PRO A 155 -5.56 21.89 -20.68
N LEU A 156 -5.79 20.98 -21.62
CA LEU A 156 -4.78 20.39 -22.50
C LEU A 156 -5.29 20.43 -23.94
N GLU A 157 -4.38 20.25 -24.90
CA GLU A 157 -4.76 20.16 -26.30
C GLU A 157 -5.67 18.92 -26.51
N GLY A 158 -6.96 19.15 -26.75
CA GLY A 158 -7.96 18.08 -26.89
C GLY A 158 -8.61 17.59 -25.60
N GLY A 159 -8.44 18.30 -24.47
CA GLY A 159 -9.26 18.08 -23.27
C GLY A 159 -8.67 18.71 -22.01
N ALA A 160 -8.59 17.97 -20.91
CA ALA A 160 -8.17 18.50 -19.62
C ALA A 160 -7.60 17.41 -18.71
N VAL A 161 -6.95 17.83 -17.63
CA VAL A 161 -6.49 16.94 -16.57
C VAL A 161 -6.81 17.52 -15.19
N ILE A 162 -7.22 16.66 -14.27
CA ILE A 162 -7.39 16.98 -12.85
C ILE A 162 -6.59 16.01 -11.98
N VAL A 163 -6.20 16.45 -10.79
CA VAL A 163 -5.68 15.61 -9.72
C VAL A 163 -6.89 15.01 -9.01
N TRP A 164 -7.28 13.81 -9.44
CA TRP A 164 -8.45 13.10 -8.93
C TRP A 164 -8.21 12.53 -7.53
N ASP A 165 -7.00 12.08 -7.20
CA ASP A 165 -6.62 11.69 -5.84
C ASP A 165 -5.11 11.86 -5.62
N ARG A 166 -4.69 11.98 -4.37
CA ARG A 166 -3.27 12.02 -4.00
C ARG A 166 -3.07 11.61 -2.55
N GLY A 167 -1.84 11.22 -2.22
CA GLY A 167 -1.45 10.96 -0.84
C GLY A 167 -0.08 10.28 -0.77
N THR A 168 0.12 9.54 0.31
CA THR A 168 1.29 8.66 0.48
C THR A 168 0.89 7.21 0.30
N TYR A 169 1.87 6.35 0.11
CA TYR A 169 1.64 4.92 0.08
C TYR A 169 2.69 4.15 0.87
N GLU A 170 2.34 2.96 1.34
CA GLU A 170 3.26 2.02 1.97
C GLU A 170 3.54 0.86 1.02
N GLN A 171 4.78 0.38 0.98
CA GLN A 171 5.12 -0.83 0.23
C GLN A 171 4.65 -2.08 0.97
N GLY A 172 3.87 -2.89 0.26
CA GLY A 172 3.67 -4.30 0.54
C GLY A 172 4.51 -5.15 -0.41
N GLY A 173 4.19 -6.43 -0.50
CA GLY A 173 4.90 -7.45 -1.29
C GLY A 173 5.99 -8.22 -0.52
N ARG A 174 6.28 -9.44 -0.97
CA ARG A 174 7.36 -10.29 -0.44
C ARG A 174 8.76 -9.72 -0.68
N VAL A 175 8.89 -8.79 -1.62
CA VAL A 175 10.15 -8.15 -1.99
C VAL A 175 10.01 -6.62 -1.98
N PRO A 176 11.09 -5.89 -1.67
CA PRO A 176 11.08 -4.44 -1.73
C PRO A 176 10.87 -3.94 -3.17
N TRP A 177 10.47 -2.69 -3.31
CA TRP A 177 10.53 -2.02 -4.60
C TRP A 177 11.97 -1.50 -4.82
N PRO A 178 12.46 -1.44 -6.07
CA PRO A 178 11.75 -1.64 -7.34
C PRO A 178 11.60 -3.12 -7.77
N GLU A 179 12.17 -4.07 -7.02
CA GLU A 179 12.19 -5.49 -7.41
C GLU A 179 10.78 -6.09 -7.58
N ALA A 180 9.81 -5.68 -6.75
CA ALA A 180 8.40 -6.08 -6.88
C ALA A 180 7.82 -5.79 -8.28
N LEU A 181 8.14 -4.61 -8.84
CA LEU A 181 7.73 -4.22 -10.20
C LEU A 181 8.45 -5.07 -11.25
N ALA A 182 9.76 -5.30 -11.10
CA ALA A 182 10.51 -6.16 -12.02
C ALA A 182 9.90 -7.58 -12.08
N ARG A 183 9.54 -8.15 -10.92
CA ARG A 183 8.87 -9.46 -10.82
C ARG A 183 7.44 -9.48 -11.35
N GLY A 184 6.82 -8.32 -11.55
CA GLY A 184 5.46 -8.21 -12.09
C GLY A 184 4.35 -8.42 -11.06
N HIS A 185 4.68 -8.29 -9.78
CA HIS A 185 3.70 -8.36 -8.71
C HIS A 185 4.09 -7.43 -7.58
N ALA A 186 3.32 -6.35 -7.44
CA ALA A 186 3.56 -5.32 -6.45
C ALA A 186 2.31 -5.07 -5.63
N VAL A 187 2.45 -5.13 -4.30
CA VAL A 187 1.38 -4.87 -3.33
C VAL A 187 1.74 -3.59 -2.60
N PHE A 188 0.75 -2.77 -2.31
CA PHE A 188 0.94 -1.49 -1.65
C PHE A 188 -0.34 -1.06 -0.92
N VAL A 189 -0.22 -0.16 0.04
CA VAL A 189 -1.34 0.43 0.78
C VAL A 189 -1.39 1.92 0.45
N LEU A 190 -2.53 2.39 -0.05
CA LEU A 190 -2.74 3.81 -0.35
C LEU A 190 -3.31 4.54 0.87
N HIS A 191 -2.84 5.77 1.08
CA HIS A 191 -3.33 6.70 2.09
C HIS A 191 -3.73 8.02 1.42
N GLY A 192 -4.73 7.98 0.54
CA GLY A 192 -5.25 9.16 -0.15
C GLY A 192 -6.55 9.70 0.41
N GLU A 193 -7.10 10.68 -0.29
CA GLU A 193 -8.41 11.25 0.01
C GLU A 193 -9.54 10.31 -0.44
N LYS A 194 -9.37 9.65 -1.59
CA LYS A 194 -10.37 8.74 -2.18
C LYS A 194 -9.98 7.27 -2.07
N LEU A 195 -8.73 6.95 -2.41
CA LEU A 195 -8.21 5.58 -2.37
C LEU A 195 -7.48 5.34 -1.06
N ARG A 196 -8.01 4.39 -0.29
CA ARG A 196 -7.43 3.93 0.98
C ARG A 196 -7.30 2.41 0.99
N GLY A 197 -6.35 1.91 1.78
CA GLY A 197 -6.15 0.48 1.99
C GLY A 197 -5.31 -0.19 0.91
N GLY A 198 -5.29 -1.53 0.94
CA GLY A 198 -4.41 -2.35 0.12
C GLY A 198 -4.85 -2.48 -1.33
N PHE A 199 -3.89 -2.43 -2.23
CA PHE A 199 -4.00 -2.67 -3.68
C PHE A 199 -2.86 -3.58 -4.16
N ALA A 200 -3.05 -4.18 -5.32
CA ALA A 200 -2.02 -4.93 -6.02
C ALA A 200 -1.99 -4.57 -7.51
N LEU A 201 -0.78 -4.48 -8.07
CA LEU A 201 -0.50 -4.48 -9.50
C LEU A 201 0.09 -5.83 -9.89
N GLN A 202 -0.57 -6.53 -10.81
CA GLN A 202 -0.11 -7.80 -11.35
C GLN A 202 0.07 -7.73 -12.86
N ARG A 203 1.30 -7.90 -13.35
CA ARG A 203 1.61 -7.86 -14.78
C ARG A 203 1.10 -9.13 -15.45
N THR A 204 0.28 -8.96 -16.49
CA THR A 204 -0.27 -10.05 -17.30
C THR A 204 0.41 -10.16 -18.66
N ARG A 205 0.98 -9.07 -19.18
CA ARG A 205 1.76 -9.09 -20.43
C ARG A 205 2.98 -8.18 -20.33
N PRO A 206 4.22 -8.68 -20.55
CA PRO A 206 5.42 -7.84 -20.65
C PRO A 206 5.54 -7.18 -22.02
N GLY A 207 6.47 -6.23 -22.16
CA GLY A 207 6.80 -5.56 -23.42
C GLY A 207 6.78 -4.04 -23.31
N ALA A 208 6.93 -3.33 -24.43
CA ALA A 208 6.99 -1.87 -24.49
C ALA A 208 5.71 -1.16 -23.98
N LYS A 209 4.58 -1.86 -23.97
CA LYS A 209 3.31 -1.43 -23.36
C LYS A 209 2.83 -2.52 -22.40
N ALA A 210 3.61 -2.76 -21.35
CA ALA A 210 3.30 -3.82 -20.39
C ALA A 210 1.88 -3.64 -19.82
N GLN A 211 1.11 -4.72 -19.80
CA GLN A 211 -0.26 -4.72 -19.28
C GLN A 211 -0.28 -5.33 -17.89
N TRP A 212 -0.95 -4.63 -17.00
CA TRP A 212 -1.12 -4.96 -15.60
C TRP A 212 -2.60 -4.99 -15.23
N LEU A 213 -2.89 -5.65 -14.11
CA LEU A 213 -4.17 -5.58 -13.44
C LEU A 213 -3.98 -4.86 -12.11
N LEU A 214 -4.70 -3.76 -11.93
CA LEU A 214 -4.89 -3.10 -10.64
C LEU A 214 -6.09 -3.74 -9.93
N VAL A 215 -5.86 -4.24 -8.72
CA VAL A 215 -6.88 -4.96 -7.93
C VAL A 215 -6.89 -4.45 -6.50
N LYS A 216 -8.07 -4.09 -5.99
CA LYS A 216 -8.27 -3.78 -4.58
C LYS A 216 -8.12 -5.04 -3.74
N ARG A 217 -7.35 -4.98 -2.65
CA ARG A 217 -7.24 -6.08 -1.67
C ARG A 217 -8.48 -6.09 -0.76
N ARG A 218 -8.85 -7.28 -0.28
CA ARG A 218 -9.88 -7.43 0.76
C ARG A 218 -9.32 -6.93 2.09
N ASP A 219 -9.85 -5.83 2.58
CA ASP A 219 -9.55 -5.21 3.87
C ASP A 219 -10.72 -4.31 4.29
N ALA A 220 -10.56 -3.56 5.38
CA ALA A 220 -11.61 -2.67 5.93
C ALA A 220 -12.02 -1.52 5.00
N GLU A 221 -11.19 -1.15 4.01
CA GLU A 221 -11.45 -0.06 3.05
C GLU A 221 -12.09 -0.58 1.74
N ALA A 222 -12.26 -1.91 1.60
CA ALA A 222 -12.91 -2.50 0.45
C ALA A 222 -14.42 -2.20 0.43
N ARG A 223 -14.93 -1.78 -0.72
CA ARG A 223 -16.35 -1.45 -0.94
C ARG A 223 -16.89 -2.22 -2.15
N PRO A 224 -17.41 -3.45 -1.96
CA PRO A 224 -18.04 -4.23 -3.03
C PRO A 224 -19.14 -3.43 -3.74
N GLY A 225 -19.17 -3.46 -5.07
CA GLY A 225 -20.13 -2.72 -5.90
C GLY A 225 -19.90 -1.21 -6.02
N SER A 226 -18.89 -0.64 -5.36
CA SER A 226 -18.62 0.81 -5.44
C SER A 226 -18.13 1.23 -6.82
N ASP A 227 -18.68 2.33 -7.32
CA ASP A 227 -18.15 3.09 -8.46
C ASP A 227 -17.51 4.38 -7.95
N ILE A 228 -16.38 4.25 -7.26
CA ILE A 228 -15.69 5.37 -6.61
C ILE A 228 -15.40 6.54 -7.57
N VAL A 229 -15.19 6.25 -8.86
CA VAL A 229 -14.94 7.24 -9.90
C VAL A 229 -16.19 8.11 -10.13
N GLY A 230 -17.36 7.50 -10.27
CA GLY A 230 -18.63 8.20 -10.41
C GLY A 230 -19.14 8.82 -9.10
N GLU A 231 -18.87 8.18 -7.95
CA GLU A 231 -19.25 8.68 -6.63
C GLU A 231 -18.47 9.94 -6.22
N ARG A 232 -17.21 10.06 -6.64
CA ARG A 232 -16.31 11.19 -6.28
C ARG A 232 -15.54 11.70 -7.50
N PRO A 233 -16.19 12.41 -8.45
CA PRO A 233 -15.56 12.82 -9.71
C PRO A 233 -14.65 14.06 -9.57
N GLY A 234 -14.88 14.93 -8.58
CA GLY A 234 -14.17 16.21 -8.47
C GLY A 234 -12.71 16.08 -8.02
N SER A 235 -11.88 17.05 -8.42
CA SER A 235 -10.49 17.22 -8.00
C SER A 235 -10.34 17.27 -6.48
N VAL A 236 -9.25 16.70 -5.95
CA VAL A 236 -8.88 16.88 -4.53
C VAL A 236 -8.16 18.20 -4.24
N LEU A 237 -7.78 18.95 -5.27
CA LEU A 237 -7.14 20.26 -5.14
C LEU A 237 -8.13 21.41 -5.30
N SER A 238 -9.00 21.34 -6.31
CA SER A 238 -9.90 22.44 -6.68
C SER A 238 -11.39 22.11 -6.54
N ALA A 239 -11.74 20.87 -6.15
CA ALA A 239 -13.11 20.35 -6.13
C ALA A 239 -13.83 20.28 -7.50
N ARG A 240 -13.24 20.87 -8.56
CA ARG A 240 -13.78 20.88 -9.92
C ARG A 240 -13.71 19.50 -10.57
N THR A 241 -14.72 19.17 -11.33
CA THR A 241 -14.76 18.02 -12.23
C THR A 241 -13.96 18.29 -13.51
N LEU A 242 -13.69 17.24 -14.27
CA LEU A 242 -12.97 17.34 -15.54
C LEU A 242 -13.71 18.22 -16.56
N ASP A 243 -15.04 18.13 -16.59
CA ASP A 243 -15.88 18.93 -17.50
C ASP A 243 -15.90 20.42 -17.15
N GLU A 244 -15.70 20.78 -15.89
CA GLU A 244 -15.61 22.19 -15.45
C GLU A 244 -14.24 22.82 -15.75
N ILE A 245 -13.22 22.03 -16.09
CA ILE A 245 -11.88 22.52 -16.46
C ILE A 245 -11.69 22.58 -17.99
N ARG A 246 -12.45 21.77 -18.74
CA ARG A 246 -12.40 21.71 -20.21
C ARG A 246 -12.78 23.02 -20.88
#